data_AF-A0A7S0A4G1-F1
#
_entry.id   AF-A0A7S0A4G1-F1
#
_cell.length_a   1.000
_cell.length_b   1.000
_cell.length_c   1.000
_cell.angle_alpha   90.00
_cell.angle_beta   90.00
_cell.angle_gamma   90.00
#
_symmetry.space_group_name_H-M   'P 1'
#
loop_
_entity.id
_entity.type
_entity.pdbx_description
1 polymer ?
#
loop_
_entity_poly.entity_id
_entity_poly.type
_entity_poly.pdbx_seq_one_letter_code
_entity_poly.pdbx_strand_id
1 'polypeptide(L)'
;AGLQERLAVLSLGSVDGHRLNSTQEHRRRFSCEHLTAAGQALTALVPCIPNGCLVFLPSRSQLREALQQWREQGVLHSTTDGAESLGPRTALVEPDSGGEVAAAVVARYRTLAASPAGAVLLTVMRGRCAEGVDFRDELARGVVVLGVPYPGLDTEVRLKKAFERQHGAAWYEAE
;
A
#
# COMPACT_ATOMS: atom_id res chain seq x y z
N ALA A 1 -28.89 6.54 -0.41
CA ALA A 1 -27.78 6.09 -1.27
C ALA A 1 -27.16 4.86 -0.63
N GLY A 2 -27.29 3.70 -1.28
CA GLY A 2 -26.75 2.43 -0.78
C GLY A 2 -25.23 2.38 -0.87
N LEU A 3 -24.58 1.49 -0.12
CA LEU A 3 -23.11 1.37 -0.07
C LEU A 3 -22.46 1.17 -1.46
N GLN A 4 -23.20 0.54 -2.38
CA GLN A 4 -22.78 0.29 -3.76
C GLN A 4 -22.62 1.56 -4.62
N GLU A 5 -23.26 2.68 -4.25
CA GLU A 5 -23.08 3.98 -4.94
C GLU A 5 -21.89 4.78 -4.38
N ARG A 6 -21.25 4.28 -3.30
CA ARG A 6 -20.21 5.01 -2.54
C ARG A 6 -18.82 4.36 -2.60
N LEU A 7 -18.73 3.10 -3.00
CA LEU A 7 -17.47 2.36 -3.06
C LEU A 7 -17.38 1.53 -4.34
N ALA A 8 -16.40 1.84 -5.18
CA ALA A 8 -16.03 1.04 -6.35
C ALA A 8 -14.77 0.23 -6.04
N VAL A 9 -14.79 -1.06 -6.35
CA VAL A 9 -13.63 -1.95 -6.20
C VAL A 9 -13.24 -2.44 -7.59
N LEU A 10 -12.00 -2.14 -7.98
CA LEU A 10 -11.45 -2.49 -9.28
C LEU A 10 -10.20 -3.33 -9.08
N SER A 11 -10.07 -4.41 -9.85
CA SER A 11 -8.87 -5.24 -9.89
C SER A 11 -8.10 -4.94 -11.17
N LEU A 12 -6.85 -4.49 -11.03
CA LEU A 12 -5.97 -4.22 -12.17
C LEU A 12 -5.06 -5.44 -12.39
N GLY A 13 -5.32 -6.18 -13.47
CA GLY A 13 -4.56 -7.38 -13.81
C GLY A 13 -3.29 -7.11 -14.63
N SER A 14 -3.24 -6.00 -15.37
CA SER A 14 -2.11 -5.62 -16.20
C SER A 14 -2.10 -4.12 -16.53
N VAL A 15 -0.93 -3.57 -16.81
CA VAL A 15 -0.70 -2.19 -17.26
C VAL A 15 0.26 -2.24 -18.43
N ASP A 16 -0.12 -1.66 -19.57
CA ASP A 16 0.68 -1.64 -20.81
C ASP A 16 1.24 -3.02 -21.23
N GLY A 17 0.42 -4.07 -21.05
CA GLY A 17 0.80 -5.45 -21.38
C GLY A 17 1.60 -6.18 -20.30
N HIS A 18 2.09 -5.48 -19.27
CA HIS A 18 2.77 -6.10 -18.13
C HIS A 18 1.75 -6.58 -17.10
N ARG A 19 1.80 -7.87 -16.78
CA ARG A 19 0.92 -8.46 -15.75
C ARG A 19 1.32 -7.97 -14.36
N LEU A 20 0.34 -7.45 -13.61
CA LEU A 20 0.52 -7.12 -12.20
C LEU A 20 0.33 -8.41 -11.38
N ASN A 21 1.43 -9.04 -10.96
CA ASN A 21 1.40 -10.29 -10.18
C ASN A 21 2.23 -10.16 -8.89
N SER A 22 1.55 -10.00 -7.77
CA SER A 22 2.17 -9.88 -6.44
C SER A 22 2.17 -11.18 -5.63
N THR A 23 2.08 -12.35 -6.26
CA THR A 23 2.21 -13.64 -5.55
C THR A 23 3.59 -13.78 -4.88
N GLN A 24 3.67 -14.52 -3.78
CA GLN A 24 4.93 -14.67 -3.02
C GLN A 24 6.09 -15.21 -3.88
N GLU A 25 5.80 -16.10 -4.83
CA GLU A 25 6.78 -16.64 -5.76
C GLU A 25 7.20 -15.62 -6.83
N HIS A 26 6.26 -14.85 -7.40
CA HIS A 26 6.58 -13.81 -8.39
C HIS A 26 7.34 -12.62 -7.78
N ARG A 27 7.07 -12.27 -6.51
CA ARG A 27 7.75 -11.17 -5.81
C ARG A 27 9.26 -11.34 -5.72
N ARG A 28 9.77 -12.59 -5.70
CA ARG A 28 11.21 -12.88 -5.62
C ARG A 28 11.91 -12.88 -6.98
N ARG A 29 11.19 -13.01 -8.09
CA ARG A 29 11.76 -13.22 -9.43
C ARG A 29 11.58 -12.02 -10.37
N PHE A 30 10.55 -11.20 -10.20
CA PHE A 30 10.17 -10.14 -11.15
C PHE A 30 9.92 -8.79 -10.45
N SER A 31 10.67 -8.48 -9.39
CA SER A 31 10.43 -7.29 -8.55
C SER A 31 10.48 -5.99 -9.35
N CYS A 32 11.49 -5.78 -10.21
CA CYS A 32 11.68 -4.51 -10.90
C CYS A 32 10.58 -4.20 -11.93
N GLU A 33 10.29 -5.08 -12.89
CA GLU A 33 9.26 -4.83 -13.92
C GLU A 33 7.86 -4.67 -13.31
N HIS A 34 7.51 -5.51 -12.33
CA HIS A 34 6.24 -5.42 -11.63
C HIS A 34 6.09 -4.09 -10.89
N LEU A 35 7.13 -3.68 -10.17
CA LEU A 35 7.13 -2.41 -9.44
C LEU A 35 7.10 -1.21 -10.39
N THR A 36 7.82 -1.25 -11.51
CA THR A 36 7.74 -0.22 -12.55
C THR A 36 6.32 -0.09 -13.09
N ALA A 37 5.69 -1.19 -13.49
CA ALA A 37 4.31 -1.18 -14.00
C ALA A 37 3.31 -0.68 -12.94
N ALA A 38 3.49 -1.07 -11.67
CA ALA A 38 2.68 -0.56 -10.57
C ALA A 38 2.86 0.96 -10.37
N GLY A 39 4.10 1.46 -10.48
CA GLY A 39 4.39 2.89 -10.39
C GLY A 39 3.76 3.68 -11.52
N GLN A 40 3.83 3.18 -12.75
CA GLN A 40 3.16 3.79 -13.92
C GLN A 40 1.63 3.83 -13.74
N ALA A 41 1.04 2.74 -13.22
CA ALA A 41 -0.38 2.70 -12.89
C ALA A 41 -0.75 3.79 -11.89
N LEU A 42 0.06 3.94 -10.83
CA LEU A 42 -0.15 4.97 -9.82
C LEU A 42 -0.09 6.38 -10.41
N THR A 43 0.87 6.67 -11.29
CA THR A 43 0.98 7.98 -11.96
C THR A 43 -0.26 8.31 -12.79
N ALA A 44 -0.93 7.31 -13.37
CA ALA A 44 -2.18 7.52 -14.11
C ALA A 44 -3.41 7.64 -13.19
N LEU A 45 -3.46 6.86 -12.11
CA LEU A 45 -4.64 6.76 -11.22
C LEU A 45 -4.72 7.90 -10.20
N VAL A 46 -3.61 8.21 -9.55
CA VAL A 46 -3.54 9.16 -8.43
C VAL A 46 -4.05 10.57 -8.79
N PRO A 47 -3.77 11.12 -9.98
CA PRO A 47 -4.33 12.42 -10.37
C PRO A 47 -5.86 12.45 -10.39
N CYS A 48 -6.50 11.33 -10.75
CA CYS A 48 -7.96 11.21 -10.86
C CYS A 48 -8.67 11.04 -9.52
N ILE A 49 -7.94 10.74 -8.45
CA ILE A 49 -8.50 10.55 -7.10
C ILE A 49 -8.59 11.94 -6.43
N PRO A 50 -9.78 12.41 -6.02
CA PRO A 50 -9.89 13.67 -5.29
C PRO A 50 -9.22 13.57 -3.92
N ASN A 51 -8.66 14.66 -3.39
CA ASN A 51 -8.18 14.71 -2.01
C ASN A 51 -7.15 13.61 -1.65
N GLY A 52 -7.41 12.80 -0.62
CA GLY A 52 -6.50 11.81 -0.08
C GLY A 52 -6.53 10.45 -0.78
N CYS A 53 -5.35 9.92 -1.12
CA CYS A 53 -5.14 8.57 -1.60
C CYS A 53 -4.19 7.79 -0.68
N LEU A 54 -4.59 6.59 -0.26
CA LEU A 54 -3.76 5.69 0.53
C LEU A 54 -3.22 4.58 -0.36
N VAL A 55 -1.91 4.32 -0.33
CA VAL A 55 -1.29 3.21 -1.08
C VAL A 55 -0.64 2.26 -0.08
N PHE A 56 -1.17 1.04 -0.01
CA PHE A 56 -0.73 0.01 0.92
C PHE A 56 0.16 -1.01 0.24
N LEU A 57 1.36 -1.17 0.78
CA LEU A 57 2.31 -2.20 0.38
C LEU A 57 2.36 -3.32 1.43
N PRO A 58 2.73 -4.56 1.05
CA PRO A 58 2.55 -5.70 1.96
C PRO A 58 3.57 -5.77 3.10
N SER A 59 4.73 -5.14 2.95
CA SER A 59 5.78 -5.10 3.99
C SER A 59 6.70 -3.90 3.82
N ARG A 60 7.47 -3.57 4.86
CA ARG A 60 8.50 -2.49 4.81
C ARG A 60 9.60 -2.76 3.79
N SER A 61 10.00 -4.02 3.60
CA SER A 61 10.97 -4.38 2.57
C SER A 61 10.43 -4.05 1.17
N GLN A 62 9.18 -4.41 0.89
CA GLN A 62 8.53 -4.11 -0.39
C GLN A 62 8.33 -2.61 -0.59
N LEU A 63 8.04 -1.86 0.48
CA LEU A 63 8.00 -0.40 0.41
C LEU A 63 9.36 0.18 0.01
N ARG A 64 10.46 -0.27 0.64
CA ARG A 64 11.80 0.22 0.26
C ARG A 64 12.20 -0.14 -1.16
N GLU A 65 11.94 -1.37 -1.59
CA GLU A 65 12.19 -1.82 -2.96
C GLU A 65 11.37 -1.01 -3.97
N ALA A 66 10.09 -0.77 -3.69
CA ALA A 66 9.22 0.06 -4.52
C ALA A 66 9.72 1.50 -4.62
N LEU A 67 10.06 2.13 -3.48
CA LEU A 67 10.57 3.50 -3.45
C LEU A 67 11.88 3.64 -4.23
N GLN A 68 12.79 2.68 -4.07
CA GLN A 68 14.05 2.66 -4.84
C GLN A 68 13.75 2.60 -6.34
N GLN A 69 12.99 1.59 -6.78
CA GLN A 69 12.64 1.40 -8.18
C GLN A 69 11.92 2.63 -8.75
N TRP A 70 10.96 3.19 -8.01
CA TRP A 70 10.17 4.34 -8.47
C TRP A 70 10.99 5.62 -8.57
N ARG A 71 11.98 5.83 -7.70
CA ARG A 71 12.93 6.95 -7.85
C ARG A 71 13.82 6.77 -9.07
N GLU A 72 14.37 5.57 -9.27
CA GLU A 72 15.23 5.25 -10.41
C GLU A 72 14.50 5.39 -11.76
N GLN A 73 13.21 5.07 -11.80
CA GLN A 73 12.37 5.16 -13.01
C GLN A 73 11.69 6.54 -13.20
N GLY A 74 11.96 7.51 -12.32
CA GLY A 74 11.32 8.84 -12.40
C GLY A 74 9.81 8.82 -12.15
N VAL A 75 9.31 7.82 -11.42
CA VAL A 75 7.93 7.77 -10.93
C VAL A 75 7.78 8.67 -9.69
N LEU A 76 8.78 8.63 -8.80
CA LEU A 76 8.87 9.50 -7.63
C LEU A 76 10.00 10.52 -7.81
N HIS A 77 9.72 11.78 -7.49
CA HIS A 77 10.74 12.83 -7.46
C HIS A 77 10.78 13.53 -6.11
N SER A 78 11.98 13.67 -5.55
CA SER A 78 12.17 14.29 -4.24
C SER A 78 11.91 15.78 -4.27
N THR A 79 11.25 16.29 -3.23
CA THR A 79 10.94 17.71 -3.05
C THR A 79 11.86 18.35 -2.03
N THR A 80 11.91 19.69 -2.01
CA THR A 80 12.80 20.47 -1.13
C THR A 80 12.47 20.34 0.36
N ASP A 81 11.26 19.90 0.70
CA ASP A 81 10.75 19.73 2.06
C ASP A 81 10.82 18.27 2.55
N GLY A 82 11.61 17.42 1.87
CA GLY A 82 11.82 16.01 2.24
C GLY A 82 10.63 15.09 2.00
N ALA A 83 9.60 15.56 1.28
CA ALA A 83 8.59 14.68 0.70
C ALA A 83 9.03 14.16 -0.68
N GLU A 84 8.19 13.32 -1.27
CA GLU A 84 8.29 12.92 -2.65
C GLU A 84 7.10 13.50 -3.43
N SER A 85 7.18 13.49 -4.75
CA SER A 85 6.07 13.78 -5.65
C SER A 85 5.76 12.56 -6.50
N LEU A 86 4.48 12.21 -6.60
CA LEU A 86 3.95 11.14 -7.44
C LEU A 86 3.00 11.77 -8.45
N GLY A 87 3.52 12.04 -9.64
CA GLY A 87 2.85 12.93 -10.60
C GLY A 87 2.61 14.32 -9.97
N PRO A 88 1.39 14.87 -10.02
CA PRO A 88 1.09 16.19 -9.47
C PRO A 88 0.85 16.20 -7.95
N ARG A 89 0.88 15.05 -7.27
CA ARG A 89 0.53 14.95 -5.84
C ARG A 89 1.77 14.83 -4.96
N THR A 90 1.72 15.46 -3.80
CA THR A 90 2.71 15.23 -2.73
C THR A 90 2.51 13.81 -2.17
N ALA A 91 3.58 13.02 -2.18
CA ALA A 91 3.64 11.68 -1.63
C ALA A 91 4.43 11.69 -0.31
N LEU A 92 3.77 11.25 0.75
CA LEU A 92 4.33 11.06 2.07
C LEU A 92 4.57 9.57 2.30
N VAL A 93 5.71 9.24 2.89
CA VAL A 93 6.16 7.85 3.05
C VAL A 93 6.16 7.48 4.53
N GLU A 94 5.66 6.30 4.87
CA GLU A 94 5.80 5.76 6.24
C GLU A 94 7.29 5.65 6.62
N PRO A 95 7.70 6.19 7.79
CA PRO A 95 9.08 6.07 8.25
C PRO A 95 9.42 4.63 8.67
N ASP A 96 10.70 4.23 8.53
CA ASP A 96 11.17 2.89 8.93
C ASP A 96 11.00 2.63 10.45
N SER A 97 11.09 3.67 11.28
CA SER A 97 10.92 3.56 12.73
C SER A 97 10.49 4.89 13.38
N GLY A 98 10.02 4.83 14.62
CA GLY A 98 9.60 6.00 15.41
C GLY A 98 8.10 6.27 15.33
N GLY A 99 7.38 6.05 16.44
CA GLY A 99 5.93 6.31 16.50
C GLY A 99 5.58 7.79 16.34
N GLU A 100 6.38 8.66 16.96
CA GLU A 100 6.21 10.12 16.85
C GLU A 100 6.41 10.63 15.42
N VAL A 101 7.41 10.10 14.71
CA VAL A 101 7.66 10.45 13.30
C VAL A 101 6.50 9.98 12.43
N ALA A 102 5.99 8.77 12.65
CA ALA A 102 4.83 8.26 11.93
C ALA A 102 3.58 9.13 12.18
N ALA A 103 3.36 9.56 13.43
CA ALA A 103 2.27 10.46 13.78
C ALA A 103 2.40 11.83 13.11
N ALA A 104 3.61 12.39 13.04
CA ALA A 104 3.88 13.65 12.34
C ALA A 104 3.61 13.54 10.83
N VAL A 105 4.00 12.43 10.21
CA VAL A 105 3.70 12.14 8.79
C VAL A 105 2.19 12.06 8.55
N VAL A 106 1.45 11.35 9.42
CA VAL A 106 -0.02 11.26 9.33
C VAL A 106 -0.68 12.63 9.53
N ALA A 107 -0.20 13.44 10.47
CA ALA A 107 -0.70 14.78 10.69
C ALA A 107 -0.50 15.68 9.46
N ARG A 108 0.70 15.64 8.85
CA ARG A 108 0.99 16.36 7.61
C ARG A 108 0.12 15.87 6.45
N TYR A 109 -0.07 14.55 6.33
CA TYR A 109 -0.97 13.97 5.33
C TYR A 109 -2.39 14.49 5.46
N ARG A 110 -2.94 14.53 6.69
CA ARG A 110 -4.31 15.01 6.93
C ARG A 110 -4.53 16.43 6.42
N THR A 111 -3.57 17.33 6.68
CA THR A 111 -3.64 18.72 6.21
C THR A 111 -3.63 18.80 4.69
N LEU A 112 -2.76 18.05 4.02
CA LEU A 112 -2.63 18.11 2.56
C LEU A 112 -3.80 17.41 1.85
N ALA A 113 -4.23 16.26 2.37
CA ALA A 113 -5.35 15.49 1.82
C ALA A 113 -6.68 16.24 1.89
N ALA A 114 -6.91 17.05 2.92
CA ALA A 114 -8.09 17.90 3.03
C ALA A 114 -8.10 19.08 2.03
N SER A 115 -6.97 19.36 1.36
CA SER A 115 -6.92 20.37 0.31
C SER A 115 -7.30 19.79 -1.06
N PRO A 116 -7.80 20.60 -2.01
CA PRO A 116 -8.04 20.15 -3.39
C PRO A 116 -6.78 19.65 -4.10
N ALA A 117 -5.59 20.12 -3.69
CA ALA A 117 -4.31 19.63 -4.20
C ALA A 117 -4.07 18.16 -3.80
N GLY A 118 -4.67 17.70 -2.71
CA GLY A 118 -4.65 16.33 -2.22
C GLY A 118 -3.25 15.82 -1.85
N ALA A 119 -3.19 14.57 -1.41
CA ALA A 119 -1.94 13.93 -1.04
C ALA A 119 -2.03 12.41 -1.16
N VAL A 120 -0.87 11.78 -1.26
CA VAL A 120 -0.72 10.33 -1.24
C VAL A 120 0.04 9.91 0.01
N LEU A 121 -0.46 8.91 0.73
CA LEU A 121 0.28 8.25 1.81
C LEU A 121 0.73 6.86 1.34
N LEU A 122 2.03 6.69 1.13
CA LEU A 122 2.67 5.41 0.85
C LEU A 122 2.99 4.73 2.18
N THR A 123 2.25 3.68 2.52
CA THR A 123 2.33 3.01 3.82
C THR A 123 2.34 1.50 3.66
N VAL A 124 2.64 0.77 4.75
CA VAL A 124 2.57 -0.68 4.77
C VAL A 124 1.30 -1.17 5.45
N MET A 125 0.86 -2.35 5.08
CA MET A 125 -0.22 -3.06 5.77
C MET A 125 0.25 -3.38 7.20
N ARG A 126 -0.58 -3.05 8.20
CA ARG A 126 -0.19 -3.10 9.63
C ARG A 126 1.00 -2.18 9.95
N GLY A 127 1.15 -1.11 9.16
CA GLY A 127 2.13 -0.06 9.37
C GLY A 127 1.71 0.92 10.46
N ARG A 128 2.69 1.65 10.99
CA ARG A 128 2.45 2.61 12.08
C ARG A 128 1.57 3.77 11.64
N CYS A 129 1.66 4.17 10.37
CA CYS A 129 0.85 5.26 9.84
C CYS A 129 -0.63 4.88 9.63
N ALA A 130 -0.96 3.59 9.68
CA ALA A 130 -2.31 3.08 9.49
C ALA A 130 -2.91 2.45 10.76
N GLU A 131 -2.11 2.22 11.80
CA GLU A 131 -2.56 1.62 13.05
C GLU A 131 -3.31 2.63 13.92
N GLY A 132 -4.56 2.33 14.27
CA GLY A 132 -5.37 3.19 15.15
C GLY A 132 -5.78 4.54 14.52
N VAL A 133 -5.50 4.75 13.23
CA VAL A 133 -5.84 5.97 12.51
C VAL A 133 -7.09 5.73 11.68
N ASP A 134 -8.11 6.55 11.92
CA ASP A 134 -9.30 6.62 11.08
C ASP A 134 -9.12 7.71 10.01
N PHE A 135 -9.22 7.31 8.73
CA PHE A 135 -9.13 8.21 7.57
C PHE A 135 -10.54 8.44 7.01
N ARG A 136 -11.23 9.45 7.56
CA ARG A 136 -12.60 9.79 7.19
C ARG A 136 -12.69 10.78 6.03
N ASP A 137 -13.82 10.77 5.35
CA ASP A 137 -14.23 11.78 4.37
C ASP A 137 -13.22 12.00 3.24
N GLU A 138 -12.55 13.15 3.21
CA GLU A 138 -11.58 13.55 2.20
C GLU A 138 -10.24 12.81 2.33
N LEU A 139 -9.96 12.21 3.48
CA LEU A 139 -8.67 11.62 3.80
C LEU A 139 -8.41 10.28 3.09
N ALA A 140 -9.45 9.62 2.56
CA ALA A 140 -9.34 8.33 1.88
C ALA A 140 -10.37 8.19 0.75
N ARG A 141 -10.31 9.08 -0.24
CA ARG A 141 -11.17 8.99 -1.44
C ARG A 141 -10.71 7.91 -2.42
N GLY A 142 -9.47 7.45 -2.27
CA GLY A 142 -8.96 6.27 -2.96
C GLY A 142 -8.05 5.46 -2.04
N VAL A 143 -8.13 4.13 -2.18
CA VAL A 143 -7.24 3.20 -1.49
C VAL A 143 -6.71 2.22 -2.53
N VAL A 144 -5.40 2.24 -2.74
CA VAL A 144 -4.69 1.31 -3.63
C VAL A 144 -3.98 0.28 -2.78
N VAL A 145 -4.16 -0.99 -3.13
CA VAL A 145 -3.58 -2.11 -2.41
C VAL A 145 -2.66 -2.87 -3.36
N LEU A 146 -1.36 -2.76 -3.15
CA LEU A 146 -0.36 -3.42 -4.00
C LEU A 146 -0.02 -4.81 -3.43
N GLY A 147 -0.77 -5.82 -3.88
CA GLY A 147 -0.58 -7.20 -3.47
C GLY A 147 -1.28 -7.56 -2.15
N VAL A 148 -0.99 -8.75 -1.61
CA VAL A 148 -1.63 -9.28 -0.41
C VAL A 148 -0.55 -9.58 0.65
N PRO A 149 -0.77 -9.22 1.93
CA PRO A 149 0.20 -9.44 2.99
C PRO A 149 0.12 -10.91 3.44
N TYR A 150 0.81 -11.78 2.71
CA TYR A 150 1.00 -13.15 3.18
C TYR A 150 2.00 -13.17 4.34
N PRO A 151 1.71 -13.89 5.43
CA PRO A 151 2.68 -14.09 6.49
C PRO A 151 3.92 -14.80 5.94
N GLY A 152 5.07 -14.53 6.57
CA GLY A 152 6.28 -15.31 6.32
C GLY A 152 6.02 -16.80 6.53
N LEU A 153 6.76 -17.66 5.84
CA LEU A 153 6.71 -19.12 6.07
C LEU A 153 7.68 -19.52 7.18
N ASP A 154 7.64 -18.76 8.26
CA ASP A 154 8.51 -18.90 9.41
C ASP A 154 8.23 -20.25 10.09
N THR A 155 9.17 -20.76 10.88
CA THR A 155 9.04 -22.09 11.50
C THR A 155 7.74 -22.20 12.29
N GLU A 156 7.34 -21.17 13.03
CA GLU A 156 6.07 -21.13 13.76
C GLU A 156 4.84 -21.22 12.84
N VAL A 157 4.80 -20.45 11.75
CA VAL A 157 3.71 -20.49 10.76
C VAL A 157 3.64 -21.87 10.11
N ARG A 158 4.79 -22.50 9.83
CA ARG A 158 4.84 -23.86 9.28
C ARG A 158 4.37 -24.90 10.29
N LEU A 159 4.78 -24.79 11.55
CA LEU A 159 4.35 -25.68 12.63
C LEU A 159 2.86 -25.55 12.90
N LYS A 160 2.32 -24.32 12.97
CA LYS A 160 0.88 -24.09 13.10
C LYS A 160 0.13 -24.66 11.88
N LYS A 161 0.59 -24.43 10.65
CA LYS A 161 0.00 -25.07 9.46
C LYS A 161 0.03 -26.59 9.51
N ALA A 162 1.11 -27.19 10.01
CA ALA A 162 1.22 -28.64 10.15
C ALA A 162 0.27 -29.18 11.23
N PHE A 163 0.22 -28.51 12.38
CA PHE A 163 -0.71 -28.79 13.47
C PHE A 163 -2.16 -28.71 12.98
N GLU A 164 -2.54 -27.62 12.32
CA GLU A 164 -3.88 -27.42 11.76
C GLU A 164 -4.21 -28.41 10.64
N ARG A 165 -3.25 -28.86 9.83
CA ARG A 165 -3.54 -29.94 8.85
C ARG A 165 -3.84 -31.27 9.52
N GLN A 166 -3.25 -31.51 10.68
CA GLN A 166 -3.40 -32.77 11.41
C GLN A 166 -4.61 -32.75 12.36
N HIS A 167 -5.02 -31.57 12.86
CA HIS A 167 -6.07 -31.42 13.88
C HIS A 167 -7.20 -30.47 13.46
N GLY A 168 -7.14 -29.88 12.27
CA GLY A 168 -8.00 -28.77 11.81
C GLY A 168 -9.45 -29.12 11.52
N ALA A 169 -9.81 -30.41 11.47
CA ALA A 169 -11.22 -30.83 11.43
C ALA A 169 -11.89 -30.59 12.80
N ALA A 170 -11.14 -30.56 13.91
CA ALA A 170 -11.71 -30.45 15.25
C ALA A 170 -12.16 -29.03 15.63
N TRP A 171 -11.72 -27.97 14.93
CA TRP A 171 -12.10 -26.58 15.25
C TRP A 171 -13.54 -26.24 14.86
N TYR A 172 -14.17 -27.01 13.96
CA TYR A 172 -15.57 -26.85 13.60
C TYR A 172 -16.51 -27.81 14.36
N GLU A 173 -15.97 -28.72 15.19
CA GLU A 173 -16.75 -29.73 15.93
C GLU A 173 -16.73 -29.54 17.46
N ALA A 174 -16.25 -28.40 17.97
CA ALA A 174 -16.45 -28.03 19.37
C ALA A 174 -17.65 -27.06 19.47
N GLU A 175 -18.67 -27.51 20.22
CA GLU A 175 -20.00 -26.95 20.50
C GLU A 175 -20.16 -25.43 20.57
#